data_AF-A0A5C6W3I4-F1
#
_entry.id   AF-A0A5C6W3I4-F1
#
_cell.length_a   1.000
_cell.length_b   1.000
_cell.length_c   1.000
_cell.angle_alpha   90.00
_cell.angle_beta   90.00
_cell.angle_gamma   90.00
#
_symmetry.space_group_name_H-M   'P 1'
#
loop_
_entity.id
_entity.type
_entity.pdbx_description
1 polymer ?
#
loop_
_entity_poly.entity_id
_entity_poly.type
_entity_poly.pdbx_seq_one_letter_code
_entity_poly.pdbx_strand_id
1 'polypeptide(L)'
;MNKKLLSIMLVIIVSITLIGVTALVVVMKFLGDEDEHKQPSAKEVVEASVDIPEITTNLSSGNIVRLSFKIETDSKKAKEELTQREFQVRDIIISELGNMTTEQIEGKEGMDKFKELIKQKINELMQEGKVNKVYTTSYILQ
;
A
#
# COMPACT_ATOMS: atom_id res chain seq x y z
N MET A 1 34.00 30.36 -46.88
CA MET A 1 34.05 30.00 -45.44
C MET A 1 35.10 28.92 -45.24
N ASN A 2 36.11 29.13 -44.41
CA ASN A 2 37.19 28.15 -44.22
C ASN A 2 36.62 26.86 -43.64
N LYS A 3 36.92 25.69 -44.23
CA LYS A 3 36.43 24.38 -43.76
C LYS A 3 36.70 24.15 -42.26
N LYS A 4 37.81 24.71 -41.75
CA LYS A 4 38.16 24.71 -40.32
C LYS A 4 37.18 25.52 -39.46
N LEU A 5 36.76 26.71 -39.91
CA LEU A 5 35.77 27.54 -39.19
C LEU A 5 34.38 26.90 -39.21
N LEU A 6 34.02 26.27 -40.33
CA LEU A 6 32.76 25.54 -40.48
C LEU A 6 32.69 24.33 -39.55
N SER A 7 33.80 23.59 -39.41
CA SER A 7 33.92 22.48 -38.46
C SER A 7 33.85 22.94 -37.00
N ILE A 8 34.47 24.07 -36.64
CA ILE A 8 34.44 24.61 -35.28
C ILE A 8 33.01 25.02 -34.90
N MET A 9 32.29 25.70 -35.81
CA MET A 9 30.91 26.12 -35.57
C MET A 9 29.97 24.92 -35.37
N LEU A 10 30.18 23.84 -36.12
CA LEU A 10 29.38 22.62 -36.01
C LEU A 10 29.62 21.90 -34.67
N VAL A 11 30.87 21.84 -34.20
CA VAL A 11 31.21 21.25 -32.89
C VAL A 11 30.58 22.03 -31.75
N ILE A 12 30.57 23.36 -31.82
CA ILE A 12 29.93 24.22 -30.79
C ILE A 12 28.42 23.96 -30.73
N ILE A 13 27.74 23.89 -31.88
CA ILE A 13 26.29 23.63 -31.95
C ILE A 13 25.95 22.24 -31.38
N VAL A 14 26.72 21.22 -31.72
CA VAL A 14 26.54 19.86 -31.19
C VAL A 14 26.76 19.82 -29.67
N SER A 15 27.74 20.60 -29.17
CA SER A 15 28.03 20.64 -27.73
C SER A 15 26.90 21.32 -26.95
N ILE A 16 26.37 22.43 -27.46
CA ILE A 16 25.25 23.16 -26.83
C ILE A 16 23.97 22.32 -26.86
N THR A 17 23.68 21.65 -27.97
CA THR A 17 22.51 20.77 -28.07
C THR A 17 22.61 19.58 -27.11
N LEU A 18 23.80 18.99 -26.94
CA LEU A 18 24.00 17.90 -25.99
C LEU A 18 23.78 18.35 -24.53
N ILE A 19 24.21 19.57 -24.18
CA ILE A 19 23.96 20.15 -22.85
C ILE A 19 22.47 20.46 -22.65
N GLY A 20 21.79 20.99 -23.68
CA GLY A 20 20.35 21.27 -23.63
C GLY A 20 19.51 20.01 -23.46
N VAL A 21 19.83 18.93 -24.19
CA VAL A 21 19.13 17.64 -24.07
C VAL A 21 19.35 17.01 -22.70
N THR A 22 20.58 17.04 -22.18
CA THR A 22 20.85 16.48 -20.85
C THR A 22 20.15 17.27 -19.74
N ALA A 23 20.16 18.60 -19.79
CA ALA A 23 19.39 19.43 -18.86
C ALA A 23 17.88 19.15 -18.94
N LEU A 24 17.32 18.99 -20.15
CA LEU A 24 15.90 18.70 -20.34
C LEU A 24 15.52 17.32 -19.80
N VAL A 25 16.36 16.30 -19.99
CA VAL A 25 16.13 14.95 -19.43
C VAL A 25 16.20 14.96 -17.90
N VAL A 26 17.12 15.72 -17.31
CA VAL A 26 17.22 15.89 -15.85
C VAL A 26 15.97 16.60 -15.33
N VAL A 27 15.54 17.70 -15.96
CA VAL A 27 14.30 18.41 -15.61
C VAL A 27 13.09 17.48 -15.72
N MET A 28 12.93 16.75 -16.83
CA MET A 28 11.81 15.81 -17.01
C MET A 28 11.81 14.67 -15.98
N LYS A 29 12.98 14.17 -15.57
CA LYS A 29 13.07 13.11 -14.54
C LYS A 29 12.93 13.62 -13.11
N PHE A 30 13.29 14.87 -12.83
CA PHE A 30 13.24 15.45 -11.47
C PHE A 30 12.00 16.31 -11.21
N LEU A 31 11.32 16.84 -12.23
CA LEU A 31 10.05 17.57 -12.14
C LEU A 31 8.84 16.74 -12.61
N GLY A 32 9.06 15.56 -13.17
CA GLY A 32 7.99 14.68 -13.71
C GLY A 32 7.27 13.81 -12.68
N ASP A 33 7.66 13.86 -11.40
CA ASP A 33 7.07 13.10 -10.29
C ASP A 33 6.33 14.01 -9.29
N GLU A 34 5.68 15.07 -9.78
CA GLU A 34 4.54 15.64 -9.05
C GLU A 34 3.30 14.84 -9.41
N ASP A 35 3.27 13.57 -8.97
CA ASP A 35 1.99 12.94 -8.66
C ASP A 35 1.32 13.84 -7.62
N GLU A 36 0.37 14.66 -8.06
CA GLU A 36 -0.65 15.22 -7.20
C GLU A 36 -1.21 14.04 -6.40
N HIS A 37 -0.74 13.86 -5.17
CA HIS A 37 -1.35 12.97 -4.19
C HIS A 37 -2.72 13.55 -3.81
N LYS A 38 -3.66 13.54 -4.75
CA LYS A 38 -5.08 13.68 -4.46
C LYS A 38 -5.42 12.52 -3.55
N GLN A 39 -5.62 12.84 -2.27
CA GLN A 39 -6.12 11.86 -1.33
C GLN A 39 -7.41 11.28 -1.91
N PRO A 40 -7.55 9.94 -1.95
CA PRO A 40 -8.73 9.31 -2.49
C PRO A 40 -9.98 9.87 -1.80
N SER A 41 -11.01 10.19 -2.56
CA SER A 41 -12.28 10.60 -1.98
C SER A 41 -12.85 9.46 -1.14
N ALA A 42 -13.70 9.79 -0.16
CA ALA A 42 -14.34 8.77 0.69
C ALA A 42 -15.07 7.69 -0.13
N LYS A 43 -15.63 8.06 -1.29
CA LYS A 43 -16.29 7.12 -2.20
C LYS A 43 -15.29 6.14 -2.83
N GLU A 44 -14.13 6.63 -3.27
CA GLU A 44 -13.08 5.80 -3.86
C GLU A 44 -12.48 4.84 -2.82
N VAL A 45 -12.27 5.30 -1.58
CA VAL A 45 -11.84 4.45 -0.47
C VAL A 45 -12.80 3.29 -0.25
N VAL A 46 -14.10 3.57 -0.17
CA VAL A 46 -15.13 2.53 0.02
C VAL A 46 -15.19 1.59 -1.18
N GLU A 47 -15.09 2.10 -2.41
CA GLU A 47 -15.10 1.28 -3.62
C GLU A 47 -13.88 0.36 -3.73
N ALA A 48 -12.73 0.75 -3.19
CA ALA A 48 -11.49 -0.03 -3.11
C ALA A 48 -11.32 -0.79 -1.78
N SER A 49 -12.39 -0.90 -0.97
CA SER A 49 -12.35 -1.63 0.29
C SER A 49 -13.05 -2.99 0.22
N VAL A 50 -12.53 -3.97 0.95
CA VAL A 50 -13.12 -5.29 1.20
C VAL A 50 -13.61 -5.35 2.64
N ASP A 51 -14.83 -5.83 2.84
CA ASP A 51 -15.35 -6.15 4.17
C ASP A 51 -14.95 -7.57 4.53
N ILE A 52 -14.25 -7.74 5.66
CA ILE A 52 -13.96 -9.04 6.24
C ILE A 52 -15.03 -9.31 7.29
N PRO A 53 -15.87 -10.35 7.10
CA PRO A 53 -16.92 -10.69 8.04
C PRO A 53 -16.40 -10.98 9.44
N GLU A 54 -17.32 -11.10 10.38
CA GLU A 54 -17.00 -11.41 11.77
C GLU A 54 -16.15 -12.68 11.89
N ILE A 55 -15.06 -12.57 12.64
CA ILE A 55 -14.15 -13.64 13.01
C ILE A 55 -14.25 -13.81 14.52
N THR A 56 -14.59 -15.01 14.96
CA THR A 56 -14.58 -15.39 16.37
C THR A 56 -13.52 -16.46 16.57
N THR A 57 -12.58 -16.22 17.49
CA THR A 57 -11.51 -17.17 17.81
C THR A 57 -11.08 -17.04 19.27
N ASN A 58 -10.31 -18.01 19.74
CA ASN A 58 -9.69 -17.97 21.06
C ASN A 58 -8.32 -17.28 20.97
N LEU A 59 -8.00 -16.48 21.98
CA LEU A 59 -6.66 -15.98 22.24
C LEU A 59 -5.82 -17.05 22.97
N SER A 60 -4.50 -16.89 23.00
CA SER A 60 -3.62 -17.79 23.75
C SER A 60 -3.86 -17.75 25.26
N SER A 61 -4.43 -16.65 25.77
CA SER A 61 -4.90 -16.49 27.15
C SER A 61 -6.16 -17.28 27.49
N GLY A 62 -6.83 -17.87 26.49
CA GLY A 62 -8.11 -18.57 26.66
C GLY A 62 -9.35 -17.68 26.56
N ASN A 63 -9.17 -16.36 26.39
CA ASN A 63 -10.25 -15.42 26.13
C ASN A 63 -10.81 -15.59 24.70
N ILE A 64 -12.08 -15.24 24.51
CA ILE A 64 -12.71 -15.25 23.19
C ILE A 64 -12.68 -13.83 22.64
N VAL A 65 -12.21 -13.70 21.41
CA VAL A 65 -12.22 -12.43 20.68
C VAL A 65 -13.12 -12.54 19.46
N ARG A 66 -13.88 -11.47 19.21
CA ARG A 66 -14.76 -11.32 18.07
C ARG A 66 -14.46 -9.99 17.38
N LEU A 67 -14.03 -10.09 16.13
CA LEU A 67 -13.49 -8.98 15.35
C LEU A 67 -14.11 -8.94 13.96
N SER A 68 -14.37 -7.73 13.47
CA SER A 68 -14.70 -7.48 12.07
C SER A 68 -13.77 -6.40 11.52
N PHE A 69 -13.38 -6.56 10.25
CA PHE A 69 -12.45 -5.63 9.61
C PHE A 69 -13.00 -5.09 8.30
N LYS A 70 -12.54 -3.90 7.93
CA LYS A 70 -12.65 -3.37 6.59
C LYS A 70 -11.24 -3.06 6.10
N ILE A 71 -10.87 -3.59 4.94
CA ILE A 71 -9.51 -3.50 4.42
C ILE A 71 -9.53 -2.64 3.17
N GLU A 72 -8.83 -1.52 3.20
CA GLU A 72 -8.66 -0.60 2.09
C GLU A 72 -7.46 -1.00 1.25
N THR A 73 -7.68 -1.15 -0.04
CA THR A 73 -6.65 -1.44 -1.04
C THR A 73 -6.34 -0.21 -1.89
N ASP A 74 -5.22 -0.24 -2.60
CA ASP A 74 -4.79 0.84 -3.48
C ASP A 74 -5.58 0.94 -4.79
N SER A 75 -6.37 -0.09 -5.15
CA SER A 75 -7.09 -0.14 -6.41
C SER A 75 -8.27 -1.12 -6.41
N LYS A 76 -9.17 -0.98 -7.38
CA LYS A 76 -10.28 -1.93 -7.55
C LYS A 76 -9.83 -3.35 -7.89
N LYS A 77 -8.70 -3.50 -8.60
CA LYS A 77 -8.11 -4.82 -8.91
C LYS A 77 -7.57 -5.49 -7.65
N ALA A 78 -6.84 -4.73 -6.84
CA ALA A 78 -6.36 -5.19 -5.54
C ALA A 78 -7.50 -5.66 -4.63
N LYS A 79 -8.63 -4.91 -4.62
CA LYS A 79 -9.86 -5.34 -3.95
C LYS A 79 -10.38 -6.68 -4.47
N GLU A 80 -10.47 -6.86 -5.80
CA GLU A 80 -10.97 -8.10 -6.41
C GLU A 80 -10.10 -9.30 -6.03
N GLU A 81 -8.77 -9.17 -6.12
CA GLU A 81 -7.83 -10.18 -5.67
C GLU A 81 -8.02 -10.49 -4.18
N LEU A 82 -8.04 -9.45 -3.33
CA LEU A 82 -8.18 -9.60 -1.89
C LEU A 82 -9.50 -10.30 -1.52
N THR A 83 -10.57 -10.02 -2.25
CA THR A 83 -11.88 -10.69 -2.08
C THR A 83 -11.78 -12.19 -2.41
N GLN A 84 -11.05 -12.56 -3.46
CA GLN A 84 -10.83 -13.98 -3.79
C GLN A 84 -9.96 -14.69 -2.75
N ARG A 85 -9.04 -13.95 -2.13
CA ARG A 85 -8.13 -14.45 -1.08
C ARG A 85 -8.69 -14.27 0.33
N GLU A 86 -9.97 -13.92 0.50
CA GLU A 86 -10.56 -13.64 1.82
C GLU A 86 -10.32 -14.80 2.80
N PHE A 87 -10.41 -16.04 2.35
CA PHE A 87 -10.14 -17.21 3.19
C PHE A 87 -8.70 -17.25 3.74
N GLN A 88 -7.71 -16.81 2.96
CA GLN A 88 -6.31 -16.71 3.40
C GLN A 88 -6.13 -15.56 4.40
N VAL A 89 -6.81 -14.44 4.15
CA VAL A 89 -6.82 -13.30 5.08
C VAL A 89 -7.40 -13.71 6.43
N ARG A 90 -8.53 -14.43 6.43
CA ARG A 90 -9.16 -14.95 7.65
C ARG A 90 -8.24 -15.93 8.38
N ASP A 91 -7.58 -16.82 7.65
CA ASP A 91 -6.62 -17.77 8.23
C ASP A 91 -5.45 -17.07 8.93
N ILE A 92 -4.88 -16.04 8.30
CA ILE A 92 -3.84 -15.19 8.92
C ILE A 92 -4.39 -14.55 10.20
N ILE A 93 -5.55 -13.90 10.14
CA ILE A 93 -6.14 -13.21 11.30
C ILE A 93 -6.36 -14.19 12.46
N ILE A 94 -6.96 -15.36 12.19
CA ILE A 94 -7.22 -16.38 13.21
C ILE A 94 -5.91 -16.89 13.82
N SER A 95 -4.90 -17.15 13.00
CA SER A 95 -3.60 -17.65 13.44
C SER A 95 -2.86 -16.63 14.30
N GLU A 96 -2.85 -15.36 13.90
CA GLU A 96 -2.21 -14.30 14.68
C GLU A 96 -2.93 -14.08 16.02
N LEU A 97 -4.27 -14.02 16.01
CA LEU A 97 -5.06 -13.90 17.24
C LEU A 97 -4.84 -15.09 18.19
N GLY A 98 -4.77 -16.30 17.66
CA GLY A 98 -4.50 -17.51 18.45
C GLY A 98 -3.15 -17.51 19.18
N ASN A 99 -2.20 -16.70 18.71
CA ASN A 99 -0.89 -16.53 19.34
C ASN A 99 -0.83 -15.35 20.30
N MET A 100 -1.79 -14.43 20.27
CA MET A 100 -1.80 -13.23 21.10
C MET A 100 -2.46 -13.46 22.45
N THR A 101 -1.94 -12.79 23.48
CA THR A 101 -2.63 -12.66 24.77
C THR A 101 -3.56 -11.45 24.78
N THR A 102 -4.42 -11.39 25.78
CA THR A 102 -5.33 -10.26 26.01
C THR A 102 -4.60 -8.93 26.08
N GLU A 103 -3.50 -8.86 26.83
CA GLU A 103 -2.72 -7.63 27.05
C GLU A 103 -2.04 -7.12 25.77
N GLN A 104 -1.78 -8.00 24.81
CA GLN A 104 -1.13 -7.65 23.55
C GLN A 104 -2.09 -7.03 22.54
N ILE A 105 -3.38 -7.38 22.61
CA ILE A 105 -4.40 -6.89 21.68
C ILE A 105 -5.29 -5.80 22.28
N GLU A 106 -5.41 -5.77 23.61
CA GLU A 106 -6.19 -4.78 24.31
C GLU A 106 -5.59 -3.36 24.15
N GLY A 107 -6.49 -2.38 24.10
CA GLY A 107 -6.12 -0.99 23.93
C GLY A 107 -5.77 -0.60 22.49
N LYS A 108 -5.61 0.71 22.28
CA LYS A 108 -5.38 1.28 20.95
C LYS A 108 -4.06 0.81 20.33
N GLU A 109 -2.99 0.80 21.12
CA GLU A 109 -1.65 0.47 20.63
C GLU A 109 -1.56 -1.01 20.22
N GLY A 110 -2.13 -1.93 21.00
CA GLY A 110 -2.17 -3.35 20.68
C GLY A 110 -2.94 -3.62 19.38
N MET A 111 -4.12 -3.03 19.26
CA MET A 111 -4.93 -3.12 18.03
C MET A 111 -4.24 -2.50 16.81
N ASP A 112 -3.55 -1.36 16.97
CA ASP A 112 -2.82 -0.73 15.87
C ASP A 112 -1.63 -1.60 15.41
N LYS A 113 -0.89 -2.21 16.34
CA LYS A 113 0.18 -3.18 16.02
C LYS A 113 -0.37 -4.41 15.31
N PHE A 114 -1.50 -4.95 15.79
CA PHE A 114 -2.16 -6.09 15.16
C PHE A 114 -2.57 -5.79 13.72
N LYS A 115 -3.24 -4.66 13.49
CA LYS A 115 -3.64 -4.23 12.14
C LYS A 115 -2.45 -4.05 11.20
N GLU A 116 -1.33 -3.52 11.69
CA GLU A 116 -0.12 -3.36 10.89
C GLU A 116 0.51 -4.70 10.51
N LEU A 117 0.55 -5.65 11.46
CA LEU A 117 1.01 -7.01 11.22
C LEU A 117 0.15 -7.73 10.18
N ILE A 118 -1.18 -7.64 10.31
CA ILE A 118 -2.13 -8.20 9.34
C ILE A 118 -1.94 -7.56 7.97
N LYS A 119 -1.82 -6.23 7.89
CA LYS A 119 -1.54 -5.52 6.63
C LYS A 119 -0.27 -6.06 5.96
N GLN A 120 0.82 -6.21 6.71
CA GLN A 120 2.08 -6.71 6.19
C GLN A 120 1.92 -8.12 5.62
N LYS A 121 1.35 -9.05 6.40
CA LYS A 121 1.15 -10.45 5.97
C LYS A 121 0.23 -10.58 4.77
N ILE A 122 -0.82 -9.77 4.69
CA ILE A 122 -1.69 -9.75 3.51
C ILE A 122 -0.93 -9.25 2.28
N ASN A 123 -0.13 -8.18 2.42
CA ASN A 123 0.68 -7.65 1.32
C ASN A 123 1.73 -8.64 0.80
N GLU A 124 2.22 -9.56 1.63
CA GLU A 124 3.09 -10.66 1.20
C GLU A 124 2.36 -11.68 0.30
N LEU A 125 1.04 -11.77 0.38
CA LEU A 125 0.21 -12.64 -0.46
C LEU A 125 -0.29 -11.97 -1.75
N MET A 126 -0.40 -10.64 -1.75
CA MET A 126 -0.94 -9.89 -2.88
C MET A 126 0.04 -9.84 -4.05
N GLN A 127 -0.51 -9.93 -5.26
CA GLN A 127 0.27 -9.83 -6.51
C GLN A 127 -0.16 -8.62 -7.34
N GLU A 128 -1.43 -8.24 -7.26
CA GLU A 128 -2.03 -7.15 -8.04
C GLU A 128 -2.39 -5.97 -7.12
N GLY A 129 -1.36 -5.28 -6.62
CA GLY A 129 -1.51 -4.09 -5.79
C GLY A 129 -1.20 -4.36 -4.32
N LYS A 130 -1.75 -3.52 -3.43
CA LYS A 130 -1.47 -3.61 -1.99
C LYS A 130 -2.62 -3.13 -1.12
N VAL A 131 -2.63 -3.60 0.12
CA VAL A 131 -3.38 -3.05 1.24
C VAL A 131 -2.71 -1.78 1.74
N ASN A 132 -3.48 -0.69 1.75
CA ASN A 132 -3.06 0.59 2.33
C ASN A 132 -3.37 0.64 3.82
N LYS A 133 -4.57 0.18 4.21
CA LYS A 133 -5.03 0.33 5.60
C LYS A 133 -6.03 -0.74 5.99
N VAL A 134 -5.91 -1.19 7.24
CA VAL A 134 -6.87 -2.09 7.88
C VAL A 134 -7.64 -1.28 8.91
N TYR A 135 -8.96 -1.40 8.91
CA TYR A 135 -9.86 -0.75 9.86
C TYR A 135 -10.58 -1.82 10.69
N THR A 136 -10.62 -1.65 12.00
CA THR A 136 -11.47 -2.46 12.88
C THR A 136 -12.87 -1.85 12.88
N THR A 137 -13.88 -2.61 12.47
CA THR A 137 -15.28 -2.16 12.44
C THR A 137 -16.09 -2.68 13.63
N SER A 138 -15.67 -3.79 14.23
CA SER A 138 -16.23 -4.34 15.46
C SER A 138 -15.12 -5.01 16.27
N TYR A 139 -15.15 -4.86 17.59
CA TYR A 139 -14.24 -5.50 18.52
C TYR A 139 -14.96 -5.82 19.83
N ILE A 140 -15.00 -7.10 20.17
CA ILE A 140 -15.54 -7.61 21.43
C ILE A 140 -14.55 -8.63 21.99
N LEU A 141 -14.22 -8.48 23.27
CA LEU A 141 -13.35 -9.37 24.03
C LEU A 141 -14.13 -9.91 25.23
N GLN A 142 -14.08 -11.22 25.46
CA GLN A 142 -14.81 -11.94 26.51
C GLN A 142 -13.89 -12.88 27.31
#